data_AF-A0AA38KTS8-F1
#
_entry.id   AF-A0AA38KTS8-F1
#
_cell.length_a   1.000
_cell.length_b   1.000
_cell.length_c   1.000
_cell.angle_alpha   90.00
_cell.angle_beta   90.00
_cell.angle_gamma   90.00
#
_symmetry.space_group_name_H-M   'P 1'
#
loop_
_entity.id
_entity.type
_entity.pdbx_description
1 polymer ?
#
loop_
_entity_poly.entity_id
_entity_poly.type
_entity_poly.pdbx_seq_one_letter_code
_entity_poly.pdbx_strand_id
1 'polypeptide(L)'
;MAAAGNKYSLPCTMAWEKTFKASSDQRLVAEIGALKSSESESTFGLVGGSSAANSEDCLDATGDSKAVAGVLPSFQTRKMLFLIVGSAPGFPHGIVDPIEELGDLALHFDICFHVDLCLGGFVLPFARKLGYPVPPFDFTVQGVSSISVDIHKYGLGPKGTSVVLYRNHEIRKHQFVA
;
A
#
# COMPACT_ATOMS: atom_id res chain seq x y z
N MET A 1 21.11 -28.38 16.80
CA MET A 1 20.28 -28.32 15.57
C MET A 1 19.74 -26.91 15.47
N ALA A 2 20.16 -26.17 14.45
CA ALA A 2 19.93 -24.73 14.30
C ALA A 2 18.44 -24.41 14.12
N ALA A 3 17.99 -23.34 14.78
CA ALA A 3 16.66 -22.75 14.59
C ALA A 3 16.49 -22.37 13.11
N ALA A 4 15.47 -22.92 12.46
CA ALA A 4 15.09 -22.52 11.12
C ALA A 4 14.67 -21.04 11.14
N GLY A 5 15.52 -20.18 10.60
CA GLY A 5 15.22 -18.76 10.41
C GLY A 5 13.93 -18.60 9.61
N ASN A 6 13.03 -17.77 10.11
CA ASN A 6 11.74 -17.47 9.51
C ASN A 6 11.95 -16.88 8.10
N LYS A 7 11.75 -17.69 7.05
CA LYS A 7 11.93 -17.31 5.63
C LYS A 7 10.90 -16.29 5.11
N TYR A 8 10.05 -15.77 5.99
CA TYR A 8 8.98 -14.82 5.68
C TYR A 8 9.13 -13.52 6.48
N SER A 9 10.33 -12.96 6.58
CA SER A 9 10.45 -11.53 6.90
C SER A 9 9.83 -10.75 5.74
N LEU A 10 8.54 -10.50 5.83
CA LEU A 10 7.76 -9.89 4.76
C LEU A 10 7.95 -8.36 4.79
N PRO A 11 7.89 -7.70 3.62
CA PRO A 11 7.88 -6.25 3.57
C PRO A 11 6.73 -5.72 4.45
N CYS A 12 6.90 -4.55 5.09
CA CYS A 12 5.92 -3.84 5.94
C CYS A 12 6.00 -4.10 7.45
N THR A 13 6.33 -5.30 7.93
CA THR A 13 6.30 -5.58 9.40
C THR A 13 7.35 -4.79 10.18
N MET A 14 8.52 -4.56 9.59
CA MET A 14 9.60 -3.79 10.21
C MET A 14 9.37 -2.27 10.11
N ALA A 15 8.77 -1.79 9.01
CA ALA A 15 8.51 -0.38 8.79
C ALA A 15 7.51 0.17 9.83
N TRP A 16 6.45 -0.58 10.12
CA TRP A 16 5.47 -0.18 11.14
C TRP A 16 6.07 -0.18 12.56
N GLU A 17 6.77 -1.24 12.96
CA GLU A 17 7.39 -1.32 14.29
C GLU A 17 8.45 -0.23 14.51
N LYS A 18 9.27 0.07 13.49
CA LYS A 18 10.27 1.14 13.57
C LYS A 18 9.62 2.51 13.70
N THR A 19 8.51 2.76 13.00
CA THR A 19 7.79 4.04 13.04
C THR A 19 7.05 4.22 14.36
N PHE A 20 6.34 3.19 14.84
CA PHE A 20 5.64 3.23 16.12
C PHE A 20 6.63 3.35 17.30
N LYS A 21 7.76 2.63 17.27
CA LYS A 21 8.84 2.82 18.27
C LYS A 21 9.47 4.21 18.17
N ALA A 22 9.67 4.75 16.96
CA ALA A 22 10.17 6.11 16.77
C ALA A 22 9.17 7.18 17.26
N SER A 23 7.86 6.96 17.17
CA SER A 23 6.85 7.85 17.77
C SER A 23 6.76 7.71 19.29
N SER A 24 7.27 6.62 19.85
CA SER A 24 7.31 6.34 21.30
C SER A 24 8.59 6.86 21.98
N ASP A 25 9.65 7.10 21.22
CA ASP A 25 10.94 7.61 21.73
C ASP A 25 10.95 9.15 21.70
N GLN A 26 10.76 9.76 22.88
CA GLN A 26 10.71 11.22 23.05
C GLN A 26 11.95 11.95 22.49
N ARG A 27 13.10 11.30 22.34
CA ARG A 27 14.32 11.91 21.78
C ARG A 27 14.27 11.99 20.25
N LEU A 28 13.75 10.97 19.59
CA LEU A 28 13.48 10.99 18.14
C LEU A 28 12.28 11.88 17.81
N VAL A 29 11.26 11.92 18.68
CA VAL A 29 10.17 12.91 18.59
C VAL A 29 10.71 14.35 18.69
N ALA A 30 11.80 14.57 19.44
CA ALA A 30 12.46 15.86 19.55
C ALA A 30 13.39 16.18 18.36
N GLU A 31 14.08 15.21 17.75
CA GLU A 31 14.83 15.44 16.49
C GLU A 31 13.88 15.67 15.30
N ILE A 32 12.80 14.90 15.22
CA ILE A 32 11.68 15.17 14.30
C ILE A 32 11.05 16.51 14.69
N GLY A 33 10.94 16.82 15.98
CA GLY A 33 10.48 18.10 16.54
C GLY A 33 11.36 19.31 16.19
N ALA A 34 12.66 19.10 16.04
CA ALA A 34 13.61 20.11 15.59
C ALA A 34 13.51 20.34 14.07
N LEU A 35 13.15 19.30 13.30
CA LEU A 35 12.72 19.45 11.90
C LEU A 35 11.31 20.07 11.77
N LYS A 36 10.46 19.99 12.81
CA LYS A 36 9.12 20.61 12.88
C LYS A 36 9.13 22.12 13.10
N SER A 37 10.27 22.75 13.39
CA SER A 37 10.29 24.22 13.55
C SER A 37 10.30 24.98 12.23
N SER A 38 10.36 24.31 11.07
CA SER A 38 10.35 24.98 9.77
C SER A 38 9.03 24.94 9.02
N GLU A 39 8.19 23.89 9.06
CA GLU A 39 6.93 23.88 8.27
C GLU A 39 5.77 23.12 8.96
N SER A 40 4.55 23.54 8.64
CA SER A 40 3.29 23.45 9.41
C SER A 40 2.67 22.05 9.61
N GLU A 41 2.13 21.84 10.82
CA GLU A 41 1.08 20.91 11.28
C GLU A 41 0.91 19.53 10.60
N SER A 42 1.42 18.48 11.25
CA SER A 42 1.22 17.07 10.90
C SER A 42 -0.12 16.52 11.42
N THR A 43 -1.00 16.05 10.52
CA THR A 43 -2.18 15.23 10.88
C THR A 43 -1.95 13.78 10.43
N PHE A 44 -2.13 12.82 11.35
CA PHE A 44 -2.10 11.39 11.08
C PHE A 44 -3.37 11.00 10.31
N GLY A 45 -3.29 10.80 9.00
CA GLY A 45 -4.46 10.55 8.14
C GLY A 45 -4.23 9.43 7.13
N LEU A 46 -4.97 8.33 7.27
CA LEU A 46 -5.34 7.48 6.14
C LEU A 46 -6.41 8.25 5.34
N VAL A 47 -6.00 8.97 4.30
CA VAL A 47 -6.93 9.74 3.46
C VAL A 47 -7.29 8.91 2.23
N GLY A 48 -8.35 8.11 2.36
CA GLY A 48 -9.10 7.55 1.24
C GLY A 48 -10.42 8.31 1.11
N GLY A 49 -10.52 9.18 0.11
CA GLY A 49 -11.72 9.96 -0.18
C GLY A 49 -11.39 11.39 -0.54
N SER A 50 -11.90 11.84 -1.69
CA SER A 50 -11.77 13.17 -2.28
C SER A 50 -11.99 14.32 -1.28
N SER A 51 -10.94 14.75 -0.56
CA SER A 51 -10.67 16.09 -0.03
C SER A 51 -9.56 16.01 1.03
N ALA A 52 -8.46 16.72 0.82
CA ALA A 52 -7.39 17.03 1.78
C ALA A 52 -6.40 15.90 2.16
N ALA A 53 -5.72 15.31 1.18
CA ALA A 53 -4.30 15.02 1.35
C ALA A 53 -3.53 16.19 0.71
N ASN A 54 -2.65 16.85 1.46
CA ASN A 54 -1.80 17.88 0.87
C ASN A 54 -0.95 17.22 -0.23
N SER A 55 -0.90 17.85 -1.40
CA SER A 55 -0.25 17.32 -2.62
C SER A 55 1.26 17.07 -2.49
N GLU A 56 1.86 17.42 -1.35
CA GLU A 56 3.30 17.28 -1.09
C GLU A 56 3.67 15.94 -0.44
N ASP A 57 2.71 15.24 0.17
CA ASP A 57 2.94 13.96 0.88
C ASP A 57 2.54 12.71 0.09
N CYS A 58 1.70 12.89 -0.94
CA CYS A 58 1.23 11.83 -1.83
C CYS A 58 1.66 12.13 -3.26
N LEU A 59 2.58 11.34 -3.81
CA LEU A 59 2.88 11.40 -5.23
C LEU A 59 1.89 10.53 -6.02
N ASP A 60 1.09 11.17 -6.87
CA ASP A 60 0.35 10.47 -7.91
C ASP A 60 1.28 10.18 -9.09
N ALA A 61 1.69 8.91 -9.21
CA ALA A 61 2.51 8.39 -10.30
C ALA A 61 1.76 7.29 -11.07
N THR A 62 0.45 7.50 -11.28
CA THR A 62 -0.45 6.55 -11.96
C THR A 62 0.23 5.92 -13.19
N GLY A 63 0.28 4.59 -13.23
CA GLY A 63 0.77 3.83 -14.38
C GLY A 63 2.28 3.86 -14.67
N ASP A 64 3.11 4.54 -13.87
CA ASP A 64 4.56 4.64 -14.12
C ASP A 64 5.42 4.17 -12.94
N SER A 65 5.84 2.91 -12.99
CA SER A 65 6.74 2.29 -12.01
C SER A 65 8.11 2.97 -11.93
N LYS A 66 8.60 3.58 -13.01
CA LYS A 66 9.90 4.29 -13.03
C LYS A 66 9.79 5.63 -12.32
N ALA A 67 8.69 6.35 -12.50
CA ALA A 67 8.42 7.57 -11.76
C ALA A 67 8.35 7.27 -10.25
N VAL A 68 7.67 6.19 -9.85
CA VAL A 68 7.67 5.71 -8.47
C VAL A 68 9.10 5.42 -8.01
N ALA A 69 9.86 4.58 -8.72
CA ALA A 69 11.22 4.22 -8.35
C ALA A 69 12.16 5.44 -8.20
N GLY A 70 11.98 6.48 -9.03
CA GLY A 70 12.79 7.71 -8.96
C GLY A 70 12.59 8.50 -7.67
N VAL A 71 11.42 8.39 -7.02
CA VAL A 71 11.12 9.12 -5.78
C VAL A 71 11.26 8.29 -4.52
N LEU A 72 11.17 6.95 -4.60
CA LEU A 72 11.26 6.08 -3.41
C LEU A 72 12.49 6.39 -2.51
N PRO A 73 13.71 6.64 -3.06
CA PRO A 73 14.87 6.96 -2.23
C PRO A 73 14.69 8.25 -1.39
N SER A 74 14.04 9.28 -1.93
CA SER A 74 13.89 10.56 -1.22
C SER A 74 12.94 10.42 -0.03
N PHE A 75 11.84 9.68 -0.20
CA PHE A 75 10.89 9.42 0.88
C PHE A 75 11.42 8.46 1.95
N GLN A 76 12.24 7.48 1.57
CA GLN A 76 12.87 6.57 2.53
C GLN A 76 13.84 7.32 3.45
N THR A 77 14.62 8.26 2.90
CA THR A 77 15.53 9.10 3.68
C THR A 77 14.78 9.98 4.68
N ARG A 78 13.56 10.43 4.33
CA ARG A 78 12.70 11.25 5.20
C ARG A 78 11.84 10.44 6.19
N LYS A 79 11.86 9.10 6.13
CA LYS A 79 10.97 8.19 6.90
C LYS A 79 9.47 8.50 6.69
N MET A 80 9.06 8.91 5.49
CA MET A 80 7.70 9.40 5.22
C MET A 80 6.84 8.47 4.34
N LEU A 81 7.44 7.50 3.64
CA LEU A 81 6.65 6.60 2.78
C LEU A 81 6.24 5.32 3.53
N PHE A 82 4.93 5.14 3.64
CA PHE A 82 4.33 4.02 4.36
C PHE A 82 3.58 3.05 3.45
N LEU A 83 3.16 3.47 2.25
CA LEU A 83 2.29 2.68 1.39
C LEU A 83 2.45 3.04 -0.09
N ILE A 84 2.69 2.05 -0.95
CA ILE A 84 2.47 2.13 -2.39
C ILE A 84 1.02 1.71 -2.66
N VAL A 85 0.33 2.38 -3.57
CA VAL A 85 -1.02 2.00 -4.02
C VAL A 85 -1.01 1.84 -5.55
N GLY A 86 -1.48 0.70 -6.04
CA GLY A 86 -1.69 0.45 -7.47
C GLY A 86 -3.13 0.06 -7.74
N SER A 87 -3.67 0.46 -8.89
CA SER A 87 -5.06 0.21 -9.28
C SER A 87 -5.16 -0.87 -10.34
N ALA A 88 -6.10 -1.79 -10.19
CA ALA A 88 -6.34 -2.86 -11.16
C ALA A 88 -7.85 -3.11 -11.35
N PRO A 89 -8.51 -2.35 -12.24
CA PRO A 89 -8.04 -1.16 -12.94
C PRO A 89 -8.35 0.15 -12.19
N GLY A 90 -7.69 1.23 -12.60
CA GLY A 90 -8.02 2.60 -12.18
C GLY A 90 -9.38 3.08 -12.72
N PHE A 91 -10.11 3.85 -11.91
CA PHE A 91 -11.45 4.34 -12.25
C PHE A 91 -11.53 5.20 -13.53
N PRO A 92 -10.62 6.17 -13.79
CA PRO A 92 -10.81 7.12 -14.89
C PRO A 92 -10.74 6.50 -16.29
N HIS A 93 -9.82 5.54 -16.48
CA HIS A 93 -9.50 5.01 -17.81
C HIS A 93 -9.63 3.49 -17.91
N GLY A 94 -9.89 2.79 -16.80
CA GLY A 94 -10.01 1.32 -16.82
C GLY A 94 -8.69 0.60 -17.10
N ILE A 95 -7.54 1.27 -16.92
CA ILE A 95 -6.20 0.71 -17.15
C ILE A 95 -5.71 0.04 -15.86
N VAL A 96 -5.08 -1.13 -16.01
CA VAL A 96 -4.41 -1.84 -14.91
C VAL A 96 -2.99 -1.32 -14.78
N ASP A 97 -2.61 -0.87 -13.59
CA ASP A 97 -1.25 -0.43 -13.28
C ASP A 97 -0.24 -1.59 -13.37
N PRO A 98 1.07 -1.31 -13.50
CA PRO A 98 2.12 -2.34 -13.52
C PRO A 98 2.34 -2.97 -12.14
N ILE A 99 1.37 -3.76 -11.65
CA ILE A 99 1.35 -4.30 -10.27
C ILE A 99 2.56 -5.18 -9.96
N GLU A 100 3.04 -5.97 -10.92
CA GLU A 100 4.22 -6.83 -10.73
C GLU A 100 5.48 -5.99 -10.45
N GLU A 101 5.74 -4.97 -11.28
CA GLU A 101 6.88 -4.06 -11.12
C GLU A 101 6.79 -3.25 -9.82
N LEU A 102 5.59 -2.76 -9.48
CA LEU A 102 5.34 -2.08 -8.21
C LEU A 102 5.54 -3.01 -7.01
N GLY A 103 5.20 -4.30 -7.16
CA GLY A 103 5.44 -5.33 -6.16
C GLY A 103 6.93 -5.57 -5.91
N ASP A 104 7.73 -5.60 -6.97
CA ASP A 104 9.19 -5.73 -6.86
C ASP A 104 9.81 -4.52 -6.16
N LEU A 105 9.32 -3.31 -6.47
CA LEU A 105 9.73 -2.10 -5.76
C LEU A 105 9.35 -2.15 -4.27
N ALA A 106 8.13 -2.57 -3.96
CA ALA A 106 7.68 -2.70 -2.57
C ALA A 106 8.56 -3.67 -1.77
N LEU A 107 8.98 -4.77 -2.39
CA LEU A 107 9.92 -5.73 -1.80
C LEU A 107 11.32 -5.12 -1.63
N HIS A 108 11.82 -4.43 -2.66
CA HIS A 108 13.14 -3.82 -2.64
C HIS A 108 13.30 -2.77 -1.54
N PHE A 109 12.27 -1.95 -1.33
CA PHE A 109 12.28 -0.85 -0.39
C PHE A 109 11.70 -1.20 1.00
N ASP A 110 11.21 -2.43 1.22
CA ASP A 110 10.56 -2.88 2.47
C ASP A 110 9.32 -2.03 2.84
N ILE A 111 8.44 -1.78 1.87
CA ILE A 111 7.26 -0.91 2.00
C ILE A 111 5.98 -1.70 1.77
N CYS A 112 4.90 -1.34 2.47
CA CYS A 112 3.60 -1.93 2.25
C CYS A 112 3.09 -1.57 0.83
N PHE A 113 2.45 -2.51 0.15
CA PHE A 113 1.84 -2.28 -1.17
C PHE A 113 0.38 -2.71 -1.17
N HIS A 114 -0.53 -1.79 -1.47
CA HIS A 114 -1.96 -2.04 -1.60
C HIS A 114 -2.36 -2.07 -3.07
N VAL A 115 -3.17 -3.07 -3.45
CA VAL A 115 -3.82 -3.07 -4.77
C VAL A 115 -5.30 -2.74 -4.63
N ASP A 116 -5.73 -1.66 -5.26
CA ASP A 116 -7.13 -1.31 -5.42
C ASP A 116 -7.76 -2.17 -6.53
N LEU A 117 -8.50 -3.19 -6.09
CA LEU A 117 -9.34 -4.04 -6.93
C LEU A 117 -10.83 -3.74 -6.71
N CYS A 118 -11.19 -2.55 -6.22
CA CYS A 118 -12.58 -2.20 -5.95
C CYS A 118 -13.46 -2.39 -7.20
N LEU A 119 -12.96 -1.95 -8.37
CA LEU A 119 -13.62 -2.20 -9.65
C LEU A 119 -13.27 -3.59 -10.22
N GLY A 120 -11.99 -3.99 -10.21
CA GLY A 120 -11.55 -5.15 -10.97
C GLY A 120 -11.70 -6.51 -10.29
N GLY A 121 -11.91 -6.56 -8.97
CA GLY A 121 -11.80 -7.80 -8.20
C GLY A 121 -12.80 -8.89 -8.56
N PHE A 122 -14.00 -8.51 -9.02
CA PHE A 122 -15.02 -9.44 -9.53
C PHE A 122 -15.06 -9.54 -11.06
N VAL A 123 -14.09 -8.95 -11.76
CA VAL A 123 -14.02 -8.95 -13.24
C VAL A 123 -12.74 -9.61 -13.72
N LEU A 124 -11.58 -9.11 -13.28
CA LEU A 124 -10.26 -9.51 -13.77
C LEU A 124 -9.95 -11.02 -13.58
N PRO A 125 -10.32 -11.68 -12.47
CA PRO A 125 -10.10 -13.13 -12.34
C PRO A 125 -10.86 -13.95 -13.39
N PHE A 126 -12.07 -13.51 -13.75
CA PHE A 126 -12.89 -14.18 -14.76
C PHE A 126 -12.40 -13.86 -16.17
N ALA A 127 -12.02 -12.60 -16.44
CA ALA A 127 -11.39 -12.22 -17.71
C ALA A 127 -10.12 -13.04 -17.96
N ARG A 128 -9.27 -13.23 -16.95
CA ARG A 128 -8.08 -14.10 -17.02
C ARG A 128 -8.46 -15.56 -17.35
N LYS A 129 -9.50 -16.10 -16.70
CA LYS A 129 -10.01 -17.47 -17.00
C LYS A 129 -10.57 -17.62 -18.41
N LEU A 130 -11.14 -16.55 -18.97
CA LEU A 130 -11.66 -16.51 -20.34
C LEU A 130 -10.57 -16.31 -21.39
N GLY A 131 -9.29 -16.19 -21.00
CA GLY A 131 -8.15 -16.07 -21.90
C GLY A 131 -7.80 -14.63 -22.31
N TYR A 132 -8.39 -13.62 -21.67
CA TYR A 132 -7.95 -12.23 -21.88
C TYR A 132 -6.54 -12.00 -21.32
N PRO A 133 -5.73 -11.15 -21.95
CA PRO A 133 -4.38 -10.83 -21.47
C PRO A 133 -4.45 -9.93 -20.23
N VAL A 134 -4.63 -10.55 -19.06
CA VAL A 134 -4.71 -9.86 -17.77
C VAL A 134 -3.42 -10.09 -16.98
N PRO A 135 -2.61 -9.04 -16.70
CA PRO A 135 -1.36 -9.19 -15.96
C PRO A 135 -1.59 -9.68 -14.52
N PRO A 136 -0.57 -10.14 -13.79
CA PRO A 136 -0.66 -10.38 -12.35
C PRO A 136 -1.10 -9.10 -11.63
N PHE A 137 -2.09 -9.20 -10.74
CA PHE A 137 -2.68 -8.05 -10.03
C PHE A 137 -3.07 -8.34 -8.58
N ASP A 138 -2.95 -9.58 -8.13
CA ASP A 138 -3.45 -10.04 -6.83
C ASP A 138 -2.29 -10.57 -5.96
N PHE A 139 -2.59 -11.34 -4.91
CA PHE A 139 -1.57 -11.89 -4.01
C PHE A 139 -0.55 -12.84 -4.68
N THR A 140 -0.76 -13.22 -5.95
CA THR A 140 0.26 -13.89 -6.78
C THR A 140 1.52 -13.04 -6.93
N VAL A 141 1.42 -11.71 -6.92
CA VAL A 141 2.56 -10.80 -6.86
C VAL A 141 3.05 -10.74 -5.41
N GLN A 142 4.27 -11.20 -5.14
CA GLN A 142 4.80 -11.38 -3.78
C GLN A 142 4.80 -10.08 -2.95
N GLY A 143 5.08 -8.93 -3.56
CA GLY A 143 5.11 -7.64 -2.89
C GLY A 143 3.74 -7.11 -2.41
N VAL A 144 2.63 -7.62 -2.95
CA VAL A 144 1.29 -7.13 -2.58
C VAL A 144 0.97 -7.47 -1.14
N SER A 145 0.79 -6.47 -0.28
CA SER A 145 0.54 -6.64 1.16
C SER A 145 -0.95 -6.68 1.50
N SER A 146 -1.78 -5.98 0.74
CA SER A 146 -3.23 -5.87 0.94
C SER A 146 -3.96 -5.59 -0.37
N ILE A 147 -5.25 -5.90 -0.40
CA ILE A 147 -6.14 -5.76 -1.56
C ILE A 147 -7.50 -5.25 -1.09
N SER A 148 -8.13 -4.32 -1.80
CA SER A 148 -9.53 -3.93 -1.59
C SER A 148 -10.43 -4.41 -2.73
N VAL A 149 -11.65 -4.84 -2.43
CA VAL A 149 -12.64 -5.33 -3.44
C VAL A 149 -14.06 -4.94 -3.04
N ASP A 150 -14.79 -4.25 -3.91
CA ASP A 150 -16.18 -3.88 -3.66
C ASP A 150 -17.14 -4.98 -4.14
N ILE A 151 -17.76 -5.66 -3.19
CA ILE A 151 -18.82 -6.64 -3.48
C ILE A 151 -20.03 -5.95 -4.12
N HIS A 152 -20.35 -4.72 -3.71
CA HIS A 152 -21.51 -3.99 -4.22
C HIS A 152 -21.36 -3.41 -5.64
N LYS A 153 -20.20 -3.63 -6.28
CA LYS A 153 -19.94 -3.30 -7.68
C LYS A 153 -20.20 -4.54 -8.53
N TYR A 154 -19.17 -5.12 -9.13
CA TYR A 154 -19.30 -6.30 -10.00
C TYR A 154 -19.50 -7.61 -9.24
N GLY A 155 -19.44 -7.59 -7.91
CA GLY A 155 -19.83 -8.73 -7.06
C GLY A 155 -21.35 -8.88 -6.88
N LEU A 156 -22.16 -7.94 -7.39
CA LEU A 156 -23.63 -7.94 -7.35
C LEU A 156 -24.22 -7.98 -5.92
N GLY A 157 -23.45 -7.56 -4.92
CA GLY A 157 -23.93 -7.44 -3.54
C GLY A 157 -24.75 -6.15 -3.28
N PRO A 158 -25.42 -6.06 -2.13
CA PRO A 158 -26.12 -4.85 -1.72
C PRO A 158 -25.16 -3.69 -1.47
N LYS A 159 -25.60 -2.45 -1.73
CA LYS A 159 -24.82 -1.24 -1.46
C LYS A 159 -24.35 -1.17 -0.01
N GLY A 160 -23.15 -0.64 0.19
CA GLY A 160 -22.50 -0.57 1.51
C GLY A 160 -21.64 -1.79 1.87
N THR A 161 -21.46 -2.75 0.94
CA THR A 161 -20.60 -3.93 1.17
C THR A 161 -19.30 -3.88 0.36
N SER A 162 -18.16 -4.06 1.04
CA SER A 162 -16.81 -4.11 0.48
C SER A 162 -15.92 -5.00 1.38
N VAL A 163 -14.74 -5.36 0.88
CA VAL A 163 -13.77 -6.19 1.60
C VAL A 163 -12.38 -5.61 1.45
N VAL A 164 -11.63 -5.59 2.55
CA VAL A 164 -10.17 -5.45 2.54
C VAL A 164 -9.55 -6.78 2.97
N LEU A 165 -8.60 -7.25 2.17
CA LEU A 165 -7.85 -8.47 2.40
C LEU A 165 -6.40 -8.08 2.72
N TYR A 166 -5.81 -8.78 3.68
CA TYR A 166 -4.39 -8.65 4.01
C TYR A 166 -3.70 -9.97 3.73
N ARG A 167 -2.44 -9.91 3.28
CA ARG A 167 -1.65 -11.12 3.00
C ARG A 167 -1.50 -12.01 4.24
N ASN A 168 -1.42 -11.42 5.43
CA ASN A 168 -1.24 -12.15 6.67
C ASN A 168 -1.90 -11.45 7.88
N HIS A 169 -1.96 -12.20 8.99
CA HIS A 169 -2.49 -11.72 10.26
C HIS A 169 -1.65 -10.60 10.90
N GLU A 170 -0.33 -10.60 10.69
CA GLU A 170 0.57 -9.60 11.27
C GLU A 170 0.31 -8.20 10.77
N ILE A 171 -0.14 -8.03 9.53
CA ILE A 171 -0.57 -6.73 9.00
C ILE A 171 -2.00 -6.43 9.48
N ARG A 172 -2.90 -7.42 9.39
CA ARG A 172 -4.33 -7.25 9.72
C ARG A 172 -4.57 -6.81 11.18
N LYS A 173 -3.75 -7.27 12.13
CA LYS A 173 -3.92 -6.93 13.57
C LYS A 173 -3.92 -5.42 13.81
N HIS A 174 -3.25 -4.64 12.97
CA HIS A 174 -3.16 -3.18 13.07
C HIS A 174 -4.42 -2.45 12.57
N GLN A 175 -5.36 -3.15 11.93
CA GLN A 175 -6.66 -2.58 11.56
C GLN A 175 -7.57 -2.37 12.78
N PHE A 176 -7.37 -3.16 13.84
CA PHE A 176 -8.18 -3.09 15.04
C PHE A 176 -7.49 -2.21 16.09
N VAL A 177 -8.29 -1.42 16.80
CA VAL A 177 -7.88 -0.80 18.06
C VAL A 177 -8.45 -1.68 19.18
N ALA A 178 -7.60 -2.29 19.98
CA ALA A 178 -7.96 -3.13 21.12
C ALA A 178 -7.13 -2.74 22.33
#